data_AF-A0A821CW95-F1
#
_entry.id   AF-A0A821CW95-F1
#
_cell.length_a   1.000
_cell.length_b   1.000
_cell.length_c   1.000
_cell.angle_alpha   90.00
_cell.angle_beta   90.00
_cell.angle_gamma   90.00
#
_symmetry.space_group_name_H-M   'P 1'
#
loop_
_entity.id
_entity.type
_entity.pdbx_description
1 polymer ?
#
loop_
_entity_poly.entity_id
_entity_poly.type
_entity_poly.pdbx_seq_one_letter_code
_entity_poly.pdbx_strand_id
1 'polypeptide(L)' 'IEQSQLQTLSDNNSTHKSRLPSLECRVCGAPAHGYNFNQITCESCKAFFRRNAFRDMVRNIE' A
#
# COMPACT_ATOMS: atom_id res chain seq x y z
N ILE A 1 16.34 0.62 9.13
CA ILE A 1 17.01 -0.41 8.31
C ILE A 1 16.05 -1.58 8.21
N GLU A 2 14.97 -1.45 7.42
CA GLU A 2 13.95 -2.52 7.33
C GLU A 2 13.04 -2.45 6.09
N GLN A 3 13.36 -1.60 5.10
CA GLN A 3 12.59 -1.49 3.86
C GLN A 3 12.86 -2.65 2.89
N SER A 4 13.94 -3.39 3.08
CA SER A 4 14.42 -4.39 2.10
C SER A 4 13.86 -5.81 2.29
N GLN A 5 13.25 -6.14 3.44
CA GLN A 5 12.82 -7.52 3.72
C GLN A 5 11.33 -7.79 3.54
N LEU A 6 10.49 -6.79 3.27
CA LEU A 6 9.03 -6.97 3.09
C LEU A 6 8.52 -6.82 1.64
N GLN A 7 9.40 -6.58 0.67
CA GLN A 7 8.99 -6.30 -0.71
C GLN A 7 8.92 -7.56 -1.62
N THR A 8 9.29 -8.75 -1.15
CA THR A 8 9.54 -9.92 -2.04
C THR A 8 8.61 -11.12 -1.81
N LEU A 9 7.29 -10.93 -1.73
CA LEU A 9 6.33 -12.04 -1.75
C LEU A 9 5.23 -11.91 -2.81
N SER A 10 5.36 -10.98 -3.75
CA SER A 10 4.36 -10.77 -4.80
C SER A 10 4.72 -11.38 -6.16
N ASP A 11 5.61 -12.38 -6.22
CA ASP A 11 5.96 -13.04 -7.48
C ASP A 11 5.67 -14.55 -7.44
N ASN A 12 4.51 -14.89 -8.00
CA ASN A 12 4.23 -16.08 -8.82
C ASN A 12 4.70 -17.44 -8.32
N ASN A 13 4.05 -18.01 -7.32
CA ASN A 13 3.58 -19.40 -7.43
C ASN A 13 2.45 -19.68 -6.43
N SER A 14 1.42 -20.36 -6.92
CA SER A 14 0.37 -20.94 -6.07
C SER A 14 1.01 -21.90 -5.06
N THR A 15 0.34 -22.14 -3.94
CA THR A 15 0.72 -23.10 -2.88
C THR A 15 1.95 -22.74 -2.04
N HIS A 16 1.77 -21.96 -0.98
CA HIS A 16 2.25 -22.28 0.39
C HIS A 16 1.78 -21.16 1.34
N LYS A 17 0.55 -21.31 1.86
CA LYS A 17 -0.05 -20.46 2.90
C LYS A 17 0.60 -20.75 4.25
N SER A 18 1.89 -20.47 4.40
CA SER A 18 2.59 -20.59 5.68
C SER A 18 2.56 -19.25 6.41
N ARG A 19 1.53 -19.07 7.26
CA ARG A 19 1.48 -18.25 8.50
C ARG A 19 2.26 -16.92 8.57
N LEU A 20 2.49 -16.21 7.46
CA LEU A 20 2.96 -14.84 7.55
C LEU A 20 1.79 -13.95 8.01
N PRO A 21 2.00 -13.04 8.98
CA PRO A 21 0.98 -12.04 9.31
C PRO A 21 0.55 -11.32 8.03
N SER A 22 -0.75 -11.34 7.73
CA SER A 22 -1.28 -10.62 6.58
C SER A 22 -1.01 -9.13 6.77
N LEU A 23 -0.26 -8.52 5.86
CA LEU A 23 -0.03 -7.09 5.85
C LEU A 23 -1.38 -6.37 5.68
N GLU A 24 -1.64 -5.37 6.52
CA GLU A 24 -2.87 -4.59 6.51
C GLU A 24 -2.59 -3.16 6.03
N CYS A 25 -3.43 -2.67 5.11
CA CYS A 25 -3.33 -1.31 4.59
C CYS A 25 -3.59 -0.28 5.70
N ARG A 26 -2.62 0.59 5.97
CA ARG A 26 -2.72 1.66 6.99
C ARG A 26 -3.73 2.76 6.66
N VAL A 27 -4.30 2.75 5.45
CA VAL A 27 -5.29 3.73 5.01
C VAL A 27 -6.71 3.20 5.14
N CYS A 28 -6.97 1.93 4.77
CA CYS A 28 -8.33 1.39 4.68
C CYS A 28 -8.55 0.03 5.32
N GLY A 29 -7.52 -0.61 5.87
CA GLY A 29 -7.65 -1.94 6.51
C GLY A 29 -7.72 -3.14 5.55
N ALA A 30 -7.77 -2.91 4.22
CA ALA A 30 -7.75 -4.01 3.25
C ALA A 30 -6.37 -4.74 3.24
N PRO A 31 -6.29 -5.98 2.75
CA PRO A 31 -5.02 -6.66 2.54
C PRO A 31 -4.05 -5.78 1.74
N ALA A 32 -2.87 -5.54 2.31
CA ALA A 32 -1.81 -4.79 1.68
C ALA A 32 -0.87 -5.74 0.94
N HIS A 33 -0.28 -5.23 -0.14
CA HIS A 33 0.63 -6.00 -0.98
C HIS A 33 2.11 -5.59 -0.77
N GLY A 34 2.37 -4.65 0.13
CA GLY A 34 3.71 -4.20 0.47
C GLY A 34 3.76 -2.75 0.91
N TYR A 35 4.98 -2.19 0.87
CA TYR A 35 5.22 -0.78 1.13
C TYR A 35 5.05 0.03 -0.16
N ASN A 36 4.23 1.09 -0.11
CA ASN A 36 4.18 2.12 -1.12
C ASN A 36 4.32 3.48 -0.43
N PHE A 37 5.14 4.37 -0.99
CA PHE A 37 5.38 5.70 -0.41
C PHE A 37 5.78 5.64 1.08
N ASN A 38 6.66 4.69 1.43
CA ASN A 38 7.13 4.41 2.79
C ASN A 38 6.05 3.96 3.80
N GLN A 39 4.87 3.54 3.35
CA GLN A 39 3.78 3.05 4.20
C GLN A 39 3.18 1.74 3.67
N ILE A 40 2.70 0.88 4.58
CA ILE A 40 2.01 -0.36 4.19
C ILE A 40 0.62 0.01 3.63
N THR A 41 0.38 -0.30 2.36
CA THR A 41 -0.87 0.05 1.66
C THR A 41 -1.31 -1.01 0.66
N CYS A 42 -2.61 -1.04 0.36
CA CYS A 42 -3.16 -1.82 -0.75
C CYS A 42 -2.99 -1.07 -2.10
N GLU A 43 -3.14 -1.79 -3.21
CA GLU A 43 -2.94 -1.23 -4.56
C GLU A 43 -3.95 -0.10 -4.88
N SER A 44 -5.18 -0.19 -4.36
CA SER A 44 -6.19 0.85 -4.52
C SER A 44 -5.78 2.17 -3.84
N CYS A 45 -5.25 2.11 -2.62
CA CYS A 45 -4.78 3.29 -1.90
C CYS A 45 -3.52 3.90 -2.54
N LYS A 46 -2.60 3.06 -3.04
CA LYS A 46 -1.46 3.52 -3.85
C LYS A 46 -1.91 4.27 -5.11
N ALA A 47 -2.85 3.72 -5.88
CA ALA A 47 -3.38 4.36 -7.09
C ALA A 47 -4.16 5.64 -6.77
N PHE A 48 -4.92 5.65 -5.68
CA PHE A 48 -5.60 6.85 -5.19
C PHE A 48 -4.60 7.96 -4.85
N PHE A 49 -3.56 7.64 -4.08
CA PHE A 49 -2.52 8.60 -3.71
C PHE A 49 -1.85 9.20 -4.94
N ARG A 50 -1.40 8.37 -5.90
CA ARG A 50 -0.80 8.87 -7.17
C ARG A 50 -1.69 9.86 -7.94
N ARG A 51 -3.00 9.66 -7.93
CA ARG A 51 -3.96 10.54 -8.63
C ARG A 51 -4.24 11.85 -7.89
N ASN A 52 -4.05 11.87 -6.57
CA ASN A 52 -4.52 12.97 -5.72
C ASN A 52 -3.41 13.71 -4.96
N ALA A 53 -2.19 13.16 -4.88
CA ALA A 53 -1.10 13.70 -4.07
C ALA A 53 -0.72 15.15 -4.43
N PHE A 54 -1.01 15.58 -5.65
CA PHE A 54 -0.68 16.91 -6.16
C PHE A 54 -1.92 17.70 -6.60
N ARG A 55 -3.12 17.28 -6.19
CA ARG A 55 -4.32 18.09 -6.46
C ARG A 55 -4.33 19.25 -5.46
N ASP A 56 -4.26 20.47 -5.98
CA ASP A 56 -4.44 21.66 -5.18
C ASP A 56 -5.81 21.59 -4.48
N MET A 57 -5.81 21.83 -3.18
CA MET A 57 -7.06 22.04 -2.45
C MET A 57 -7.65 23.33 -2.96
N VAL A 58 -8.66 23.24 -3.84
CA VAL A 58 -9.49 24.39 -4.20
C VAL A 58 -10.19 24.85 -2.93
N ARG A 59 -9.59 25.84 -2.26
CA ARG A 59 -10.28 26.60 -1.22
C ARG A 59 -11.16 27.60 -1.96
N ASN A 60 -12.45 27.30 -2.05
CA ASN A 60 -13.43 28.32 -2.39
C ASN A 60 -13.42 29.32 -1.22
N ILE A 61 -12.71 30.43 -1.41
CA ILE A 61 -12.88 31.62 -0.59
C ILE A 61 -13.96 32.41 -1.32
N GLU A 62 -15.08 32.63 -0.63
CA GLU A 62 -16.22 33.44 -1.09
C GLU A 62 -15.80 34.85 -1.54
#